data_AF-A0A2C6DKP8-F1
#
_entry.id   AF-A0A2C6DKP8-F1
#
_cell.length_a   1.000
_cell.length_b   1.000
_cell.length_c   1.000
_cell.angle_alpha   90.00
_cell.angle_beta   90.00
_cell.angle_gamma   90.00
#
_symmetry.space_group_name_H-M   'P 1'
#
loop_
_entity.id
_entity.type
_entity.pdbx_description
1 polymer ?
#
loop_
_entity_poly.entity_id
_entity_poly.type
_entity_poly.pdbx_seq_one_letter_code
_entity_poly.pdbx_strand_id
1 'polypeptide(L)'
;MKYRVIKQHTSEYPNPIVMAKGDRLIIGEKFDDNQAWNDWYFCETQDRVKGWVPKQVINWLSGNQGEVLTGIKELNGWIWCQHPDSKEEGWVPAENLVQD
;
A
#
# COMPACT_ATOMS: atom_id res chain seq x y z
N MET A 1 -8.93 14.56 8.31
CA MET A 1 -8.85 13.45 9.27
C MET A 1 -7.42 13.41 9.75
N LYS A 2 -7.21 13.55 11.06
CA LYS A 2 -5.89 13.46 11.71
C LYS A 2 -5.90 12.19 12.55
N TYR A 3 -4.84 11.42 12.49
CA TYR A 3 -4.67 10.19 13.27
C TYR A 3 -3.37 10.30 14.04
N ARG A 4 -3.39 9.84 15.28
CA ARG A 4 -2.20 9.73 16.13
C ARG A 4 -1.79 8.26 16.19
N VAL A 5 -0.54 7.99 15.84
CA VAL A 5 0.07 6.66 16.00
C VAL A 5 0.14 6.35 17.51
N ILE A 6 -0.52 5.28 17.93
CA ILE A 6 -0.52 4.84 19.34
C ILE A 6 0.40 3.64 19.60
N LYS A 7 0.84 2.98 18.52
CA LYS A 7 1.81 1.89 18.56
C LYS A 7 2.76 2.06 17.39
N GLN A 8 4.06 2.03 17.66
CA GLN A 8 5.08 2.11 16.62
C GLN A 8 4.94 0.91 15.69
N HIS A 9 4.65 1.17 14.42
CA HIS A 9 4.73 0.19 13.35
C HIS A 9 5.99 0.48 12.56
N THR A 10 7.00 -0.36 12.72
CA THR A 10 8.15 -0.37 11.82
C THR A 10 7.75 -1.21 10.62
N SER A 11 7.63 -0.57 9.46
CA SER A 11 7.50 -1.30 8.21
C SER A 11 8.66 -2.30 8.10
N GLU A 12 8.35 -3.57 7.85
CA GLU A 12 9.39 -4.57 7.50
C GLU A 12 10.03 -4.26 6.13
N TYR A 13 9.46 -3.31 5.38
CA TYR A 13 9.95 -2.82 4.11
C TYR A 13 10.61 -1.44 4.30
N PRO A 14 11.95 -1.35 4.27
CA PRO A 14 12.67 -0.09 4.50
C PRO A 14 12.46 0.95 3.39
N ASN A 15 11.98 0.53 2.21
CA ASN A 15 11.63 1.40 1.10
C ASN A 15 10.17 1.12 0.70
N PRO A 16 9.19 1.88 1.22
CA PRO A 16 7.80 1.71 0.81
C PRO A 16 7.65 1.98 -0.68
N ILE A 17 6.82 1.19 -1.34
CA ILE A 17 6.45 1.45 -2.74
C ILE A 17 5.58 2.71 -2.78
N VAL A 18 6.13 3.78 -3.36
CA VAL A 18 5.43 5.04 -3.61
C VAL A 18 4.86 4.99 -5.02
N MET A 19 3.57 5.30 -5.17
CA MET A 19 2.88 5.23 -6.45
C MET A 19 1.89 6.38 -6.61
N ALA A 20 1.87 6.99 -7.79
CA ALA A 20 0.89 7.97 -8.22
C ALA A 20 -0.21 7.34 -9.08
N LYS A 21 -1.31 8.10 -9.29
CA LYS A 21 -2.35 7.73 -10.25
C LYS A 21 -1.73 7.41 -11.60
N GLY A 22 -2.09 6.28 -12.17
CA GLY A 22 -1.67 5.96 -13.54
C GLY A 22 -0.26 5.36 -13.62
N ASP A 23 0.42 5.16 -12.49
CA ASP A 23 1.72 4.48 -12.49
C ASP A 23 1.55 3.04 -12.98
N ARG A 24 2.48 2.62 -13.86
CA ARG A 24 2.49 1.28 -14.43
C ARG A 24 3.17 0.30 -13.50
N LEU A 25 2.54 -0.86 -13.36
CA LEU A 25 2.97 -1.95 -12.50
C LEU A 25 3.13 -3.24 -13.28
N ILE A 26 4.18 -3.99 -12.94
CA ILE A 26 4.27 -5.42 -13.21
C ILE A 26 3.72 -6.14 -11.98
N ILE A 27 2.63 -6.88 -12.15
CA ILE A 27 1.93 -7.62 -11.11
C ILE A 27 2.56 -9.01 -10.98
N GLY A 28 3.10 -9.31 -9.81
CA GLY A 28 3.72 -10.59 -9.46
C GLY A 28 2.80 -11.50 -8.67
N GLU A 29 3.37 -12.14 -7.66
CA GLU A 29 2.69 -13.14 -6.82
C GLU A 29 1.60 -12.53 -5.94
N LYS A 30 0.56 -13.31 -5.66
CA LYS A 30 -0.50 -12.96 -4.71
C LYS A 30 -0.09 -13.45 -3.32
N PHE A 31 -0.28 -12.63 -2.29
CA PHE A 31 -0.14 -13.07 -0.91
C PHE A 31 -1.30 -14.00 -0.54
N ASP A 32 -1.01 -15.23 -0.10
CA ASP A 32 -2.01 -16.26 0.25
C ASP A 32 -1.89 -16.83 1.67
N ASP A 33 -0.84 -16.48 2.41
CA ASP A 33 -0.55 -17.04 3.74
C ASP A 33 -1.48 -16.56 4.87
N ASN A 34 -2.22 -15.45 4.69
CA ASN A 34 -3.08 -14.89 5.74
C ASN A 34 -4.33 -14.18 5.19
N GLN A 35 -5.51 -14.49 5.75
CA GLN A 35 -6.79 -13.88 5.39
C GLN A 35 -6.83 -12.35 5.56
N ALA A 36 -6.06 -11.78 6.49
CA ALA A 36 -5.95 -10.32 6.66
C ALA A 36 -5.21 -9.62 5.49
N TRP A 37 -4.42 -10.39 4.75
CA TRP A 37 -3.63 -9.96 3.60
C TRP A 37 -4.14 -10.56 2.28
N ASN A 38 -5.34 -11.15 2.31
CA ASN A 38 -5.99 -11.61 1.10
C ASN A 38 -6.10 -10.44 0.11
N ASP A 39 -5.86 -10.74 -1.16
CA ASP A 39 -5.90 -9.78 -2.26
C ASP A 39 -4.78 -8.73 -2.24
N TRP A 40 -3.62 -9.03 -1.65
CA TRP A 40 -2.39 -8.28 -1.93
C TRP A 40 -1.55 -8.96 -3.01
N TYR A 41 -0.91 -8.15 -3.86
CA TYR A 41 -0.05 -8.60 -4.95
C TYR A 41 1.32 -7.93 -4.86
N PHE A 42 2.39 -8.69 -5.02
CA PHE A 42 3.74 -8.13 -5.05
C PHE A 42 3.98 -7.51 -6.42
N CYS A 43 4.04 -6.18 -6.47
CA CYS A 43 4.18 -5.43 -7.72
C CYS A 43 5.55 -4.78 -7.83
N GLU A 44 5.98 -4.56 -9.07
CA GLU A 44 7.19 -3.82 -9.43
C GLU A 44 6.82 -2.62 -10.32
N THR A 45 7.29 -1.44 -9.94
CA THR A 45 7.15 -0.20 -10.72
C THR A 45 8.16 -0.17 -11.88
N GLN A 46 8.00 0.75 -12.83
CA GLN A 46 8.99 0.98 -13.90
C GLN A 46 10.38 1.35 -13.36
N ASP A 47 10.44 2.01 -12.19
CA ASP A 47 11.68 2.39 -11.50
C ASP A 47 12.29 1.24 -10.68
N ARG A 48 11.81 -0.01 -10.89
CA ARG A 48 12.24 -1.23 -10.20
C ARG A 48 12.04 -1.22 -8.69
N VAL A 49 11.22 -0.31 -8.18
CA VAL A 49 10.74 -0.35 -6.78
C VAL A 49 9.69 -1.43 -6.66
N LYS A 50 9.84 -2.31 -5.68
CA LYS A 50 8.94 -3.45 -5.44
C LYS A 50 8.25 -3.34 -4.10
N GLY A 51 7.02 -3.81 -4.03
CA GLY A 51 6.27 -3.84 -2.78
C GLY A 51 4.92 -4.52 -2.93
N TRP A 52 4.31 -4.82 -1.80
CA TRP A 52 2.96 -5.35 -1.76
C TRP A 52 1.95 -4.24 -2.04
N VAL A 53 1.05 -4.51 -2.98
CA VAL A 53 0.03 -3.59 -3.44
C VAL A 53 -1.32 -4.28 -3.33
N PRO A 54 -2.31 -3.70 -2.67
CA PRO A 54 -3.62 -4.31 -2.57
C PRO A 54 -4.32 -4.29 -3.92
N LYS A 55 -5.00 -5.38 -4.28
CA LYS A 55 -5.76 -5.56 -5.53
C LYS A 55 -6.68 -4.39 -5.84
N GLN A 56 -7.27 -3.78 -4.82
CA GLN A 56 -8.21 -2.67 -4.96
C GLN A 56 -7.57 -1.41 -5.55
N VAL A 57 -6.25 -1.24 -5.46
CA VAL A 57 -5.52 -0.14 -6.11
C VAL A 57 -4.93 -0.54 -7.47
N ILE A 58 -5.18 -1.74 -7.97
CA ILE A 58 -4.62 -2.23 -9.24
C ILE A 58 -5.73 -2.33 -10.30
N ASN A 59 -5.59 -1.55 -11.37
CA ASN A 59 -6.32 -1.74 -12.62
C ASN A 59 -5.56 -2.73 -13.51
N TRP A 60 -6.11 -3.93 -13.72
CA TRP A 60 -5.47 -4.91 -14.61
C TRP A 60 -5.67 -4.52 -16.06
N LEU A 61 -4.57 -4.46 -16.82
CA LEU A 61 -4.59 -4.10 -18.23
C LEU A 61 -4.52 -5.35 -19.11
N SER A 62 -3.44 -6.13 -19.00
CA SER A 62 -3.25 -7.37 -19.75
C SER A 62 -2.14 -8.23 -19.16
N GLY A 63 -2.36 -9.54 -19.01
CA GLY A 63 -1.35 -10.44 -18.45
C GLY A 63 -0.93 -10.00 -17.06
N ASN A 64 0.37 -9.74 -16.88
CA ASN A 64 0.94 -9.24 -15.63
C ASN A 64 1.07 -7.70 -15.59
N GLN A 65 0.44 -6.96 -16.50
CA GLN A 65 0.51 -5.50 -16.54
C GLN A 65 -0.69 -4.87 -15.85
N GLY A 66 -0.42 -3.93 -14.95
CA GLY A 66 -1.42 -3.14 -14.26
C GLY A 66 -1.10 -1.64 -14.23
N GLU A 67 -2.06 -0.88 -13.72
CA GLU A 67 -1.97 0.56 -13.49
C GLU A 67 -2.59 0.91 -12.14
N VAL A 68 -2.06 1.91 -11.45
CA VAL A 68 -2.54 2.31 -10.13
C VAL A 68 -3.86 3.10 -10.21
N LEU A 69 -4.89 2.56 -9.56
CA LEU A 69 -6.15 3.24 -9.27
C LEU A 69 -5.96 4.18 -8.07
N THR A 70 -6.14 5.49 -8.25
CA THR A 70 -6.03 6.42 -7.12
C THR A 70 -7.23 6.40 -6.21
N GLY A 71 -6.92 6.40 -4.92
CA GLY A 71 -7.76 6.93 -3.86
C GLY A 71 -8.21 5.84 -2.90
N ILE A 72 -7.43 5.59 -1.85
CA ILE A 72 -8.01 5.01 -0.64
C ILE A 72 -7.31 5.53 0.62
N LYS A 73 -8.13 6.01 1.56
CA LYS A 73 -7.71 6.42 2.91
C LYS A 73 -7.78 5.28 3.92
N GLU A 74 -8.59 4.25 3.66
CA GLU A 74 -8.74 3.07 4.49
C GLU A 74 -9.05 1.85 3.62
N LEU A 75 -8.39 0.72 3.89
CA LEU A 75 -8.50 -0.51 3.12
C LEU A 75 -8.22 -1.74 3.99
N ASN A 76 -9.19 -2.65 4.12
CA ASN A 76 -9.03 -3.90 4.89
C ASN A 76 -8.46 -3.69 6.32
N GLY A 77 -8.84 -2.59 6.98
CA GLY A 77 -8.31 -2.24 8.31
C GLY A 77 -6.93 -1.59 8.30
N TRP A 78 -6.46 -1.07 7.16
CA TRP A 78 -5.24 -0.28 7.02
C TRP A 78 -5.56 1.12 6.53
N ILE A 79 -4.85 2.13 7.03
CA ILE A 79 -5.02 3.53 6.64
C ILE A 79 -3.75 4.01 5.98
N TRP A 80 -3.86 4.73 4.85
CA TRP A 80 -2.72 5.40 4.24
C TRP A 80 -2.38 6.64 5.06
N CYS A 81 -1.22 6.60 5.72
CA CYS A 81 -0.70 7.68 6.55
C CYS A 81 0.47 8.37 5.85
N GLN A 82 0.55 9.68 6.02
CA GLN A 82 1.71 10.48 5.63
C GLN A 82 2.26 11.13 6.90
N HIS A 83 3.57 11.04 7.10
CA HIS A 83 4.21 11.71 8.22
C HIS A 83 4.11 13.24 8.02
N PRO A 84 3.73 14.03 9.04
CA PRO A 84 3.50 15.46 8.87
C PRO A 84 4.77 16.25 8.52
N ASP A 85 5.93 15.82 9.04
CA ASP A 85 7.19 16.54 8.91
C ASP A 85 8.21 15.87 7.96
N SER A 86 7.89 14.69 7.42
CA SER A 86 8.76 13.96 6.49
C SER A 86 7.96 13.59 5.24
N LYS A 87 8.66 13.24 4.15
CA LYS A 87 8.00 12.76 2.93
C LYS A 87 7.62 11.27 3.01
N GLU A 88 7.69 10.68 4.20
CA GLU A 88 7.38 9.27 4.40
C GLU A 88 5.88 9.05 4.40
N GLU A 89 5.45 8.03 3.67
CA GLU A 89 4.06 7.63 3.54
C GLU A 89 3.95 6.11 3.43
N GLY A 90 2.80 5.58 3.86
CA GLY A 90 2.57 4.14 3.83
C GLY A 90 1.31 3.71 4.54
N TRP A 91 0.99 2.43 4.41
CA TRP A 91 -0.13 1.79 5.08
C TRP A 91 0.20 1.52 6.55
N VAL A 92 -0.70 1.93 7.46
CA VAL A 92 -0.61 1.63 8.89
C VAL A 92 -1.89 0.90 9.31
N PRO A 93 -1.83 -0.19 10.09
CA PRO A 93 -3.03 -0.84 10.61
C PRO A 93 -3.87 0.17 11.39
N ALA A 94 -5.17 0.22 11.12
CA ALA A 94 -6.11 1.12 11.80
C ALA A 94 -6.11 0.88 13.33
N GLU A 95 -5.87 -0.34 13.79
CA GLU A 95 -5.69 -0.67 15.21
C GLU A 95 -4.48 0.01 15.88
N ASN A 96 -3.50 0.45 15.09
CA ASN A 96 -2.34 1.20 15.56
C ASN A 96 -2.56 2.72 15.53
N LEU A 97 -3.74 3.17 15.13
CA LEU A 97 -4.12 4.57 14.99
C LEU A 97 -5.28 4.91 15.93
N VAL A 98 -5.24 6.11 16.50
CA VAL A 98 -6.42 6.73 17.15
C VAL A 98 -6.80 7.96 16.35
N GLN A 99 -8.08 8.06 16.02
CA GLN A 99 -8.64 9.24 15.38
C GLN A 99 -8.77 10.37 16.42
N ASP A 100 -8.20 11.53 16.10
CA ASP A 100 -8.41 12.76 16.88
C ASP A 100 -9.75 13.44 16.49
#